data_AF-A0A2D6JL14-F1
#
_entry.id   AF-A0A2D6JL14-F1
#
_cell.length_a   1.000
_cell.length_b   1.000
_cell.length_c   1.000
_cell.angle_alpha   90.00
_cell.angle_beta   90.00
_cell.angle_gamma   90.00
#
_symmetry.space_group_name_H-M   'P 1'
#
loop_
_entity.id
_entity.type
_entity.pdbx_description
1 polymer ?
#
loop_
_entity_poly.entity_id
_entity_poly.type
_entity_poly.pdbx_seq_one_letter_code
_entity_poly.pdbx_strand_id
1 'polypeptide(L)'
;MFIDFDAEAVSIYFLTQEDLEEKISESEELSNLVESKSFVPGPGKMLISYSSDFSIEEVFVVYPKEDTGNPKLYLELGGKLAKALKKNSYQVENLDADDFKNFAFGWGLGQYEFHQFKSKESETYIAELVVGEMQEEMQNLVDSCFMVRDLINTPANYMSPENLEEVFESLGEDYDAEITVVSGDELLEGDFPAIYAVGKGSDIEPRLLELRWGAEDAPKLTLVGKGVCFDSGGYNLKPSSGMRLMKKDMGGAATAIGLAKAVMEADLNINLRLLVPAVENMVNGNALKPGDVIETRKGLMVEIDNTDAEGRLVLCDALALACEEEPDLLIDFATLTGAARVALGQDLPAMFSNRDEWARDYQKLSFECADPVWHMPLYQPYHSLLSSSVGDCQNSGNSFGGSITAALYLQKFVEENVNWMHLDLYGWCNENRPHGPRGGEAYCLRSLFAYLKNWAGA
;
A
#
# COMPACT_ATOMS: atom_id res chain seq x y z
N MET A 1 -18.36 -5.84 -8.90
CA MET A 1 -17.95 -4.44 -9.17
C MET A 1 -17.41 -4.27 -10.58
N PHE A 2 -16.72 -5.27 -11.12
CA PHE A 2 -16.37 -5.35 -12.53
C PHE A 2 -17.10 -6.52 -13.21
N ILE A 3 -17.43 -6.34 -14.48
CA ILE A 3 -18.07 -7.37 -15.32
C ILE A 3 -17.44 -7.38 -16.72
N ASP A 4 -17.44 -8.55 -17.36
CA ASP A 4 -16.90 -8.74 -18.71
C ASP A 4 -17.76 -8.04 -19.78
N PHE A 5 -19.07 -8.32 -19.80
CA PHE A 5 -19.99 -7.79 -20.78
C PHE A 5 -21.42 -7.66 -20.24
N ASP A 6 -22.11 -6.60 -20.65
CA ASP A 6 -23.56 -6.46 -20.50
C ASP A 6 -24.12 -5.60 -21.64
N ALA A 7 -25.08 -6.15 -22.40
CA ALA A 7 -25.70 -5.47 -23.53
C ALA A 7 -26.68 -4.37 -23.13
N GLU A 8 -27.12 -4.36 -21.86
CA GLU A 8 -28.04 -3.36 -21.31
C GLU A 8 -27.30 -2.31 -20.44
N ALA A 9 -25.96 -2.33 -20.45
CA ALA A 9 -25.15 -1.39 -19.67
C ALA A 9 -25.41 0.07 -20.06
N VAL A 10 -25.55 0.92 -19.05
CA VAL A 10 -25.74 2.36 -19.22
C VAL A 10 -24.44 3.01 -19.69
N SER A 11 -24.50 3.77 -20.77
CA SER A 11 -23.34 4.45 -21.33
C SER A 11 -22.88 5.64 -20.46
N ILE A 12 -21.59 5.66 -20.16
CA ILE A 12 -20.84 6.78 -19.59
C ILE A 12 -20.01 7.41 -20.70
N TYR A 13 -20.46 8.55 -21.23
CA TYR A 13 -19.75 9.31 -22.26
C TYR A 13 -18.75 10.28 -21.65
N PHE A 14 -17.47 10.10 -21.99
CA PHE A 14 -16.45 11.12 -21.76
C PHE A 14 -16.47 12.10 -22.92
N LEU A 15 -16.78 13.36 -22.61
CA LEU A 15 -16.90 14.43 -23.61
C LEU A 15 -16.10 15.66 -23.18
N THR A 16 -15.57 16.39 -24.15
CA THR A 16 -15.06 17.74 -23.86
C THR A 16 -16.23 18.67 -23.51
N GLN A 17 -15.92 19.83 -22.94
CA GLN A 17 -16.96 20.83 -22.68
C GLN A 17 -17.70 21.24 -23.97
N GLU A 18 -16.96 21.45 -25.07
CA GLU A 18 -17.52 21.84 -26.36
C GLU A 18 -18.46 20.74 -26.92
N ASP A 19 -18.03 19.48 -26.87
CA ASP A 19 -18.83 18.36 -27.37
C ASP A 19 -20.11 18.16 -26.55
N LEU A 20 -20.06 18.37 -25.23
CA LEU A 20 -21.26 18.30 -24.40
C LEU A 20 -22.21 19.47 -24.68
N GLU A 21 -21.69 20.68 -24.87
CA GLU A 21 -22.50 21.85 -25.22
C GLU A 21 -23.19 21.67 -26.58
N GLU A 22 -22.50 21.10 -27.57
CA GLU A 22 -23.07 20.72 -28.86
C GLU A 22 -24.20 19.68 -28.67
N LYS A 23 -23.94 18.58 -27.94
CA LYS A 23 -24.95 17.53 -27.68
C LYS A 23 -26.17 18.07 -26.91
N ILE A 24 -25.97 19.02 -25.97
CA ILE A 24 -27.07 19.72 -25.28
C ILE A 24 -27.90 20.56 -26.26
N SER A 25 -27.26 21.24 -27.21
CA SER A 25 -27.97 22.09 -28.19
C SER A 25 -28.83 21.30 -29.18
N GLU A 26 -28.50 20.03 -29.41
CA GLU A 26 -29.21 19.13 -30.32
C GLU A 26 -30.34 18.35 -29.65
N SER A 27 -30.43 18.34 -28.31
CA SER A 27 -31.43 17.59 -27.54
C SER A 27 -32.24 18.49 -26.60
N GLU A 28 -33.53 18.65 -26.90
CA GLU A 28 -34.47 19.40 -26.06
C GLU A 28 -34.56 18.80 -24.64
N GLU A 29 -34.46 17.48 -24.52
CA GLU A 29 -34.48 16.77 -23.23
C GLU A 29 -33.25 17.10 -22.38
N LEU A 30 -32.05 17.07 -22.97
CA LEU A 30 -30.82 17.45 -22.27
C LEU A 30 -30.79 18.94 -21.92
N SER A 31 -31.27 19.80 -22.81
CA SER A 31 -31.40 21.24 -22.55
C SER A 31 -32.28 21.52 -21.32
N ASN A 32 -33.47 20.92 -21.28
CA ASN A 32 -34.39 21.02 -20.14
C ASN A 32 -33.76 20.47 -18.84
N LEU A 33 -33.02 19.36 -18.93
CA LEU A 33 -32.32 18.78 -17.78
C LEU A 33 -31.25 19.73 -17.22
N VAL A 34 -30.43 20.32 -18.09
CA VAL A 34 -29.38 21.28 -17.73
C VAL A 34 -29.97 22.49 -17.02
N GLU A 35 -31.06 23.06 -17.57
CA GLU A 35 -31.78 24.18 -16.94
C GLU A 35 -32.35 23.78 -15.58
N SER A 36 -33.01 22.62 -15.47
CA SER A 36 -33.64 22.16 -14.23
C SER A 36 -32.64 21.92 -13.09
N LYS A 37 -31.42 21.48 -13.43
CA LYS A 37 -30.34 21.22 -12.47
C LYS A 37 -29.42 22.42 -12.26
N SER A 38 -29.63 23.53 -12.96
CA SER A 38 -28.68 24.64 -13.05
C SER A 38 -27.26 24.14 -13.34
N PHE A 39 -27.14 23.15 -14.22
CA PHE A 39 -25.88 22.51 -14.53
C PHE A 39 -25.02 23.45 -15.39
N VAL A 40 -23.74 23.57 -15.03
CA VAL A 40 -22.76 24.30 -15.83
C VAL A 40 -21.69 23.29 -16.22
N PRO A 41 -21.55 22.97 -17.53
CA PRO A 41 -20.47 22.15 -18.03
C PRO A 41 -19.11 22.66 -17.57
N GLY A 42 -18.20 21.74 -17.24
CA GLY A 42 -16.82 22.08 -16.89
C GLY A 42 -16.05 20.86 -16.38
N PRO A 43 -14.71 20.94 -16.32
CA PRO A 43 -13.85 19.83 -15.94
C PRO A 43 -14.28 19.10 -14.65
N GLY A 44 -14.43 17.78 -14.73
CA GLY A 44 -14.85 16.90 -13.64
C GLY A 44 -16.30 17.06 -13.20
N LYS A 45 -17.12 17.79 -13.96
CA LYS A 45 -18.58 17.85 -13.79
C LYS A 45 -19.23 16.67 -14.49
N MET A 46 -20.40 16.28 -13.96
CA MET A 46 -21.13 15.10 -14.41
C MET A 46 -22.60 15.47 -14.58
N LEU A 47 -23.20 15.03 -15.68
CA LEU A 47 -24.62 15.16 -15.94
C LEU A 47 -25.20 13.75 -16.09
N ILE A 48 -26.24 13.43 -15.31
CA ILE A 48 -26.94 12.15 -15.36
C ILE A 48 -28.32 12.41 -15.91
N SER A 49 -28.65 11.79 -17.05
CA SER A 49 -29.98 11.77 -17.65
C SER A 49 -30.78 10.58 -17.10
N TYR A 50 -32.11 10.72 -17.12
CA TYR A 50 -33.03 9.73 -16.61
C TYR A 50 -34.18 9.54 -17.57
N SER A 51 -34.60 8.29 -17.73
CA SER A 51 -35.83 7.93 -18.42
C SER A 51 -37.07 8.33 -17.61
N SER A 52 -38.24 8.25 -18.23
CA SER A 52 -39.53 8.61 -17.62
C SER A 52 -39.92 7.80 -16.37
N ASP A 53 -39.34 6.62 -16.17
CA ASP A 53 -39.50 5.77 -14.98
C ASP A 53 -38.41 6.00 -13.91
N PHE A 54 -37.59 7.05 -14.07
CA PHE A 54 -36.48 7.42 -13.20
C PHE A 54 -35.28 6.45 -13.20
N SER A 55 -35.20 5.54 -14.18
CA SER A 55 -33.97 4.78 -14.43
C SER A 55 -32.90 5.70 -15.04
N ILE A 56 -31.61 5.37 -14.86
CA ILE A 56 -30.52 6.15 -15.46
C ILE A 56 -30.39 5.72 -16.91
N GLU A 57 -30.34 6.69 -17.82
CA GLU A 57 -30.30 6.44 -19.27
C GLU A 57 -28.90 6.68 -19.86
N GLU A 58 -28.30 7.84 -19.61
CA GLU A 58 -26.91 8.16 -19.98
C GLU A 58 -26.23 8.93 -18.84
N VAL A 59 -24.91 8.79 -18.77
CA VAL A 59 -24.04 9.59 -17.90
C VAL A 59 -23.03 10.34 -18.77
N PHE A 60 -22.91 11.64 -18.56
CA PHE A 60 -21.93 12.48 -19.25
C PHE A 60 -20.89 12.95 -18.25
N VAL A 61 -19.61 12.72 -18.56
CA VAL A 61 -18.46 13.19 -17.78
C VAL A 61 -17.72 14.21 -18.63
N VAL A 62 -17.62 15.44 -18.11
CA VAL A 62 -16.85 16.49 -18.78
C VAL A 62 -15.41 16.39 -18.34
N TYR A 63 -14.50 16.17 -19.29
CA TYR A 63 -13.06 16.18 -19.04
C TYR A 63 -12.37 17.33 -19.79
N PRO A 64 -11.33 17.94 -19.20
CA PRO A 64 -10.50 18.92 -19.89
C PRO A 64 -9.59 18.20 -20.89
N LYS A 65 -9.65 18.62 -22.17
CA LYS A 65 -8.91 17.97 -23.26
C LYS A 65 -7.40 18.00 -23.02
N GLU A 66 -6.90 19.08 -22.45
CA GLU A 66 -5.50 19.27 -22.07
C GLU A 66 -4.98 18.32 -20.98
N ASP A 67 -5.86 17.68 -20.20
CA ASP A 67 -5.47 16.68 -19.18
C ASP A 67 -5.68 15.23 -19.67
N THR A 68 -5.89 15.01 -20.97
CA THR A 68 -5.85 13.65 -21.55
C THR A 68 -4.51 13.00 -21.20
N GLY A 69 -4.52 11.75 -20.73
CA GLY A 69 -3.32 11.06 -20.25
C GLY A 69 -2.87 11.47 -18.84
N ASN A 70 -3.69 12.17 -18.05
CA ASN A 70 -3.43 12.44 -16.63
C ASN A 70 -3.99 11.30 -15.76
N PRO A 71 -3.16 10.34 -15.29
CA PRO A 71 -3.66 9.13 -14.63
C PRO A 71 -4.45 9.42 -13.34
N LYS A 72 -4.06 10.48 -12.63
CA LYS A 72 -4.69 10.88 -11.37
C LYS A 72 -6.11 11.42 -11.59
N LEU A 73 -6.33 12.18 -12.67
CA LEU A 73 -7.65 12.73 -12.97
C LEU A 73 -8.66 11.59 -13.15
N TYR A 74 -8.35 10.59 -13.98
CA TYR A 74 -9.25 9.48 -14.26
C TYR A 74 -9.48 8.58 -13.05
N LEU A 75 -8.44 8.33 -12.25
CA LEU A 75 -8.58 7.67 -10.95
C LEU A 75 -9.62 8.38 -10.05
N GLU A 76 -9.53 9.70 -9.96
CA GLU A 76 -10.46 10.49 -9.16
C GLU A 76 -11.88 10.51 -9.75
N LEU A 77 -12.02 10.61 -11.07
CA LEU A 77 -13.32 10.55 -11.74
C LEU A 77 -14.00 9.20 -11.52
N GLY A 78 -13.27 8.09 -11.68
CA GLY A 78 -13.78 6.73 -11.42
C GLY A 78 -14.38 6.61 -10.03
N GLY A 79 -13.60 6.98 -9.01
CA GLY A 79 -14.06 6.88 -7.62
C GLY A 79 -15.24 7.81 -7.31
N LYS A 80 -15.26 9.01 -7.89
CA LYS A 80 -16.39 9.94 -7.75
C LYS A 80 -17.67 9.37 -8.39
N LEU A 81 -17.58 8.80 -9.59
CA LEU A 81 -18.72 8.25 -10.30
C LEU A 81 -19.28 7.02 -9.59
N ALA A 82 -18.43 6.09 -9.17
CA ALA A 82 -18.85 4.88 -8.48
C ALA A 82 -19.67 5.18 -7.22
N LYS A 83 -19.32 6.26 -6.48
CA LYS A 83 -20.07 6.72 -5.30
C LYS A 83 -21.37 7.46 -5.62
N ALA A 84 -21.47 8.05 -6.80
CA ALA A 84 -22.62 8.87 -7.20
C ALA A 84 -23.70 8.07 -7.93
N LEU A 85 -23.31 6.97 -8.58
CA LEU A 85 -24.19 6.13 -9.39
C LEU A 85 -24.91 5.09 -8.53
N LYS A 86 -26.05 4.62 -9.03
CA LYS A 86 -26.89 3.63 -8.36
C LYS A 86 -26.53 2.23 -8.84
N LYS A 87 -27.14 1.21 -8.24
CA LYS A 87 -27.04 -0.17 -8.72
C LYS A 87 -27.51 -0.27 -10.18
N ASN A 88 -26.57 -0.43 -11.09
CA ASN A 88 -26.74 -0.79 -12.48
C ASN A 88 -25.38 -1.24 -13.05
N SER A 89 -25.38 -1.77 -14.27
CA SER A 89 -24.18 -1.93 -15.08
C SER A 89 -23.93 -0.67 -15.91
N TYR A 90 -22.65 -0.34 -16.09
CA TYR A 90 -22.21 0.85 -16.81
C TYR A 90 -21.07 0.50 -17.76
N GLN A 91 -21.05 1.11 -18.95
CA GLN A 91 -19.97 0.98 -19.92
C GLN A 91 -19.41 2.35 -20.27
N VAL A 92 -18.10 2.45 -20.48
CA VAL A 92 -17.44 3.72 -20.81
C VAL A 92 -17.32 3.85 -22.32
N GLU A 93 -17.68 5.04 -22.81
CA GLU A 93 -17.61 5.44 -24.21
C GLU A 93 -16.63 6.60 -24.36
N ASN A 94 -15.90 6.64 -25.49
CA ASN A 94 -14.98 7.72 -25.87
C ASN A 94 -13.81 7.98 -24.90
N LEU A 95 -13.21 6.91 -24.36
CA LEU A 95 -12.01 7.01 -23.53
C LEU A 95 -10.92 6.07 -24.07
N ASP A 96 -9.67 6.52 -24.08
CA ASP A 96 -8.56 5.65 -24.47
C ASP A 96 -8.28 4.57 -23.42
N ALA A 97 -7.55 3.54 -23.82
CA ALA A 97 -7.35 2.35 -22.99
C ALA A 97 -6.60 2.63 -21.68
N ASP A 98 -5.64 3.56 -21.67
CA ASP A 98 -4.83 3.82 -20.49
C ASP A 98 -5.56 4.73 -19.50
N ASP A 99 -6.27 5.75 -20.00
CA ASP A 99 -7.18 6.56 -19.19
C ASP A 99 -8.34 5.71 -18.64
N PHE A 100 -8.86 4.76 -19.42
CA PHE A 100 -9.88 3.81 -18.98
C PHE A 100 -9.39 2.87 -17.87
N LYS A 101 -8.16 2.34 -17.96
CA LYS A 101 -7.57 1.54 -16.87
C LYS A 101 -7.52 2.33 -15.55
N ASN A 102 -7.10 3.59 -15.61
CA ASN A 102 -7.06 4.47 -14.43
C ASN A 102 -8.45 4.77 -13.88
N PHE A 103 -9.41 5.03 -14.76
CA PHE A 103 -10.81 5.22 -14.40
C PHE A 103 -11.40 3.99 -13.73
N ALA A 104 -11.23 2.80 -14.32
CA ALA A 104 -11.75 1.54 -13.81
C ALA A 104 -11.15 1.19 -12.45
N PHE A 105 -9.85 1.39 -12.26
CA PHE A 105 -9.23 1.20 -10.95
C PHE A 105 -9.80 2.16 -9.90
N GLY A 106 -9.96 3.44 -10.26
CA GLY A 106 -10.58 4.44 -9.40
C GLY A 106 -12.03 4.12 -9.05
N TRP A 107 -12.80 3.62 -10.02
CA TRP A 107 -14.17 3.14 -9.84
C TRP A 107 -14.23 2.06 -8.78
N GLY A 108 -13.34 1.07 -8.88
CA GLY A 108 -13.28 0.01 -7.89
C GLY A 108 -12.90 0.51 -6.52
N LEU A 109 -11.81 1.28 -6.40
CA LEU A 109 -11.36 1.82 -5.12
C LEU A 109 -12.41 2.70 -4.43
N GLY A 110 -13.19 3.45 -5.21
CA GLY A 110 -14.27 4.32 -4.73
C GLY A 110 -15.39 3.58 -4.00
N GLN A 111 -15.51 2.27 -4.18
CA GLN A 111 -16.54 1.44 -3.53
C GLN A 111 -16.09 0.88 -2.17
N TYR A 112 -14.86 1.19 -1.72
CA TYR A 112 -14.37 0.73 -0.42
C TYR A 112 -15.17 1.36 0.74
N GLU A 113 -15.63 0.51 1.66
CA GLU A 113 -16.17 0.96 2.94
C GLU A 113 -15.68 0.08 4.11
N PHE A 114 -15.16 0.71 5.16
CA PHE A 114 -14.82 0.01 6.40
C PHE A 114 -15.99 0.04 7.41
N HIS A 115 -16.67 -1.09 7.59
CA HIS A 115 -17.91 -1.21 8.39
C HIS A 115 -17.86 -2.23 9.55
N GLN A 116 -16.77 -2.98 9.68
CA GLN A 116 -16.65 -4.08 10.65
C GLN A 116 -17.07 -3.74 12.09
N PHE A 117 -16.84 -2.49 12.52
CA PHE A 117 -17.15 -2.02 13.88
C PHE A 117 -18.34 -1.05 13.97
N LYS A 118 -19.15 -0.92 12.92
CA LYS A 118 -20.36 -0.07 12.91
C LYS A 118 -21.61 -0.94 13.15
N SER A 119 -22.52 -0.44 13.99
CA SER A 119 -23.77 -1.16 14.32
C SER A 119 -24.84 -1.09 13.23
N LYS A 120 -24.72 -0.15 12.28
CA LYS A 120 -25.62 -0.05 11.14
C LYS A 120 -25.03 -0.85 9.98
N GLU A 121 -25.78 -1.83 9.50
CA GLU A 121 -25.46 -2.55 8.26
C GLU A 121 -25.33 -1.54 7.11
N SER A 122 -24.30 -1.73 6.28
CA SER A 122 -24.18 -0.96 5.03
C SER A 122 -25.25 -1.46 4.05
N GLU A 123 -25.96 -0.54 3.42
CA GLU A 123 -26.73 -0.87 2.22
C GLU A 123 -25.74 -0.91 1.05
N THR A 124 -25.15 -2.08 0.79
CA THR A 124 -24.16 -2.22 -0.28
C THR A 124 -24.86 -2.17 -1.63
N TYR A 125 -24.90 -0.99 -2.24
CA TYR A 125 -25.30 -0.83 -3.64
C TYR A 125 -24.02 -0.81 -4.49
N ILE A 126 -23.81 -1.86 -5.28
CA ILE A 126 -22.65 -1.96 -6.16
C ILE A 126 -23.06 -1.45 -7.54
N ALA A 127 -22.38 -0.40 -8.00
CA ALA A 127 -22.40 0.00 -9.40
C ALA A 127 -21.33 -0.83 -10.13
N GLU A 128 -21.73 -1.54 -11.18
CA GLU A 128 -20.86 -2.45 -11.92
C GLU A 128 -20.31 -1.76 -13.18
N LEU A 129 -19.01 -1.91 -13.43
CA LEU A 129 -18.36 -1.36 -14.61
C LEU A 129 -17.97 -2.50 -15.57
N VAL A 130 -18.39 -2.38 -16.83
CA VAL A 130 -17.96 -3.25 -17.91
C VAL A 130 -16.49 -2.96 -18.22
N VAL A 131 -15.62 -3.94 -18.03
CA VAL A 131 -14.15 -3.83 -18.25
C VAL A 131 -13.58 -4.91 -19.16
N GLY A 132 -14.42 -5.84 -19.64
CA GLY A 132 -14.00 -6.90 -20.55
C GLY A 132 -12.93 -7.82 -19.96
N GLU A 133 -11.93 -8.16 -20.78
CA GLU A 133 -10.79 -9.03 -20.44
C GLU A 133 -9.97 -8.56 -19.23
N MET A 134 -10.09 -7.29 -18.81
CA MET A 134 -9.40 -6.76 -17.63
C MET A 134 -10.09 -7.10 -16.30
N GLN A 135 -11.24 -7.80 -16.32
CA GLN A 135 -12.05 -8.05 -15.12
C GLN A 135 -11.24 -8.67 -13.98
N GLU A 136 -10.54 -9.78 -14.25
CA GLU A 136 -9.80 -10.54 -13.23
C GLU A 136 -8.66 -9.70 -12.63
N GLU A 137 -7.82 -9.08 -13.48
CA GLU A 137 -6.71 -8.25 -13.03
C GLU A 137 -7.18 -7.03 -12.21
N MET A 138 -8.25 -6.36 -12.66
CA MET A 138 -8.78 -5.19 -11.97
C MET A 138 -9.41 -5.56 -10.62
N GLN A 139 -10.12 -6.70 -10.57
CA GLN A 139 -10.69 -7.22 -9.33
C GLN A 139 -9.58 -7.59 -8.34
N ASN A 140 -8.57 -8.33 -8.80
CA ASN A 140 -7.41 -8.70 -7.98
C ASN A 140 -6.72 -7.47 -7.37
N LEU A 141 -6.39 -6.46 -8.18
CA LEU A 141 -5.74 -5.25 -7.71
C LEU A 141 -6.57 -4.49 -6.67
N VAL A 142 -7.89 -4.36 -6.90
CA VAL A 142 -8.76 -3.64 -5.96
C VAL A 142 -8.95 -4.42 -4.67
N ASP A 143 -9.16 -5.73 -4.74
CA ASP A 143 -9.32 -6.58 -3.54
C ASP A 143 -8.04 -6.60 -2.71
N SER A 144 -6.88 -6.63 -3.37
CA SER A 144 -5.58 -6.50 -2.70
C SER A 144 -5.42 -5.13 -2.01
N CYS A 145 -5.85 -4.04 -2.65
CA CYS A 145 -5.90 -2.73 -1.99
C CYS A 145 -6.91 -2.70 -0.82
N PHE A 146 -8.06 -3.35 -0.94
CA PHE A 146 -9.06 -3.42 0.14
C PHE A 146 -8.52 -4.16 1.34
N MET A 147 -7.83 -5.29 1.11
CA MET A 147 -7.14 -6.03 2.17
C MET A 147 -6.14 -5.13 2.91
N VAL A 148 -5.29 -4.39 2.21
CA VAL A 148 -4.35 -3.44 2.85
C VAL A 148 -5.10 -2.42 3.70
N ARG A 149 -6.19 -1.83 3.16
CA ARG A 149 -6.99 -0.85 3.87
C ARG A 149 -7.65 -1.45 5.12
N ASP A 150 -8.20 -2.65 5.03
CA ASP A 150 -8.86 -3.35 6.14
C ASP A 150 -7.88 -3.67 7.26
N LEU A 151 -6.70 -4.20 6.93
CA LEU A 151 -5.67 -4.51 7.92
C LEU A 151 -5.24 -3.25 8.69
N ILE A 152 -4.97 -2.15 7.98
CA ILE A 152 -4.57 -0.88 8.61
C ILE A 152 -5.74 -0.22 9.37
N ASN A 153 -6.97 -0.36 8.88
CA ASN A 153 -8.15 0.22 9.52
C ASN A 153 -8.59 -0.56 10.76
N THR A 154 -8.24 -1.84 10.86
CA THR A 154 -8.54 -2.66 12.04
C THR A 154 -7.83 -2.07 13.27
N PRO A 155 -8.55 -1.82 14.39
CA PRO A 155 -7.91 -1.37 15.63
C PRO A 155 -6.87 -2.38 16.11
N ALA A 156 -5.77 -1.92 16.70
CA ALA A 156 -4.68 -2.79 17.15
C ALA A 156 -5.12 -3.90 18.13
N ASN A 157 -6.15 -3.65 18.94
CA ASN A 157 -6.71 -4.67 19.83
C ASN A 157 -7.50 -5.80 19.11
N TYR A 158 -7.67 -5.69 17.79
CA TYR A 158 -8.23 -6.69 16.88
C TYR A 158 -7.26 -6.98 15.71
N MET A 159 -6.04 -6.48 15.79
CA MET A 159 -4.97 -6.66 14.80
C MET A 159 -3.64 -6.69 15.54
N SER A 160 -3.53 -7.61 16.50
CA SER A 160 -2.28 -7.89 17.23
C SER A 160 -1.35 -8.74 16.36
N PRO A 161 -0.11 -9.04 16.81
CA PRO A 161 0.74 -10.03 16.15
C PRO A 161 0.05 -11.38 15.91
N GLU A 162 -0.78 -11.85 16.85
CA GLU A 162 -1.58 -13.08 16.71
C GLU A 162 -2.64 -12.96 15.61
N ASN A 163 -3.35 -11.84 15.55
CA ASN A 163 -4.36 -11.66 14.50
C ASN A 163 -3.74 -11.46 13.13
N LEU A 164 -2.54 -10.86 13.06
CA LEU A 164 -1.81 -10.74 11.80
C LEU A 164 -1.31 -12.11 11.31
N GLU A 165 -0.96 -13.02 12.22
CA GLU A 165 -0.70 -14.43 11.89
C GLU A 165 -1.93 -15.12 11.33
N GLU A 166 -3.11 -14.97 11.94
CA GLU A 166 -4.37 -15.55 11.43
C GLU A 166 -4.67 -15.10 9.98
N VAL A 167 -4.40 -13.82 9.67
CA VAL A 167 -4.51 -13.30 8.29
C VAL A 167 -3.53 -14.00 7.35
N PHE A 168 -2.32 -14.25 7.83
CA PHE A 168 -1.22 -14.86 7.07
C PHE A 168 -1.48 -16.35 6.79
N GLU A 169 -2.01 -17.08 7.77
CA GLU A 169 -2.45 -18.47 7.62
C GLU A 169 -3.61 -18.58 6.63
N SER A 170 -4.62 -17.71 6.75
CA SER A 170 -5.74 -17.68 5.79
C SER A 170 -5.26 -17.42 4.36
N LEU A 171 -4.29 -16.51 4.18
CA LEU A 171 -3.69 -16.27 2.88
C LEU A 171 -2.93 -17.51 2.37
N GLY A 172 -2.24 -18.23 3.25
CA GLY A 172 -1.57 -19.49 2.91
C GLY A 172 -2.55 -20.56 2.43
N GLU A 173 -3.69 -20.70 3.12
CA GLU A 173 -4.76 -21.63 2.73
C GLU A 173 -5.40 -21.28 1.39
N ASP A 174 -5.65 -19.98 1.12
CA ASP A 174 -6.30 -19.52 -0.10
C ASP A 174 -5.48 -19.81 -1.38
N TYR A 175 -4.15 -19.85 -1.27
CA TYR A 175 -3.22 -19.98 -2.41
C TYR A 175 -2.31 -21.22 -2.34
N ASP A 176 -2.60 -22.16 -1.44
CA ASP A 176 -1.78 -23.36 -1.18
C ASP A 176 -0.29 -23.01 -0.91
N ALA A 177 -0.03 -21.91 -0.20
CA ALA A 177 1.32 -21.46 0.13
C ALA A 177 1.83 -22.10 1.44
N GLU A 178 3.14 -22.31 1.54
CA GLU A 178 3.77 -22.82 2.76
C GLU A 178 3.92 -21.69 3.79
N ILE A 179 3.44 -21.91 5.01
CA ILE A 179 3.54 -20.96 6.12
C ILE A 179 4.47 -21.51 7.21
N THR A 180 5.39 -20.67 7.66
CA THR A 180 6.22 -20.92 8.85
C THR A 180 6.09 -19.75 9.82
N VAL A 181 5.97 -20.06 11.10
CA VAL A 181 5.85 -19.09 12.20
C VAL A 181 6.91 -19.40 13.24
N VAL A 182 7.63 -18.36 13.69
CA VAL A 182 8.54 -18.43 14.84
C VAL A 182 8.10 -17.38 15.85
N SER A 183 7.71 -17.76 17.06
CA SER A 183 7.09 -16.86 18.04
C SER A 183 7.72 -16.91 19.43
N GLY A 184 7.58 -15.81 20.17
CA GLY A 184 7.99 -15.74 21.58
C GLY A 184 9.49 -16.01 21.75
N ASP A 185 9.83 -16.86 22.72
CA ASP A 185 11.22 -17.22 23.02
C ASP A 185 11.89 -18.04 21.89
N GLU A 186 11.12 -18.68 21.00
CA GLU A 186 11.67 -19.42 19.84
C GLU A 186 12.39 -18.48 18.86
N LEU A 187 12.06 -17.18 18.87
CA LEU A 187 12.80 -16.17 18.11
C LEU A 187 14.28 -16.12 18.52
N LEU A 188 14.61 -16.35 19.80
CA LEU A 188 16.00 -16.39 20.25
C LEU A 188 16.72 -17.66 19.77
N GLU A 189 16.00 -18.78 19.71
CA GLU A 189 16.54 -20.05 19.20
C GLU A 189 16.72 -20.02 17.67
N GLY A 190 15.82 -19.32 16.97
CA GLY A 190 15.85 -19.09 15.53
C GLY A 190 16.81 -17.98 15.07
N ASP A 191 17.53 -17.34 15.99
CA ASP A 191 18.46 -16.23 15.74
C ASP A 191 17.77 -14.98 15.14
N PHE A 192 16.73 -14.52 15.84
CA PHE A 192 15.98 -13.28 15.61
C PHE A 192 15.95 -12.37 16.86
N PRO A 193 17.13 -12.03 17.42
CA PRO A 193 17.22 -11.31 18.69
C PRO A 193 16.66 -9.89 18.65
N ALA A 194 16.71 -9.20 17.50
CA ALA A 194 16.22 -7.82 17.39
C ALA A 194 14.68 -7.76 17.33
N ILE A 195 14.04 -8.72 16.65
CA ILE A 195 12.58 -8.87 16.66
C ILE A 195 12.09 -9.11 18.10
N TYR A 196 12.69 -10.09 18.79
CA TYR A 196 12.37 -10.38 20.19
C TYR A 196 12.59 -9.17 21.10
N ALA A 197 13.72 -8.47 20.95
CA ALA A 197 14.07 -7.35 21.80
C ALA A 197 13.08 -6.18 21.73
N VAL A 198 12.48 -5.93 20.56
CA VAL A 198 11.42 -4.93 20.39
C VAL A 198 10.12 -5.40 21.02
N GLY A 199 9.69 -6.63 20.73
CA GLY A 199 8.35 -7.10 21.10
C GLY A 199 8.17 -7.58 22.55
N LYS A 200 9.26 -7.94 23.27
CA LYS A 200 9.19 -8.37 24.68
C LYS A 200 8.61 -7.33 25.65
N GLY A 201 8.41 -6.10 25.17
CA GLY A 201 7.72 -5.01 25.87
C GLY A 201 6.19 -5.15 25.94
N SER A 202 5.59 -6.09 25.20
CA SER A 202 4.15 -6.39 25.23
C SER A 202 3.84 -7.70 25.96
N ASP A 203 2.57 -7.87 26.35
CA ASP A 203 2.02 -9.14 26.83
C ASP A 203 1.68 -10.09 25.66
N ILE A 204 1.65 -9.58 24.43
CA ILE A 204 1.42 -10.37 23.21
C ILE A 204 2.77 -10.73 22.60
N GLU A 205 3.00 -12.00 22.34
CA GLU A 205 4.30 -12.51 21.91
C GLU A 205 4.67 -12.01 20.50
N PRO A 206 5.91 -11.50 20.32
CA PRO A 206 6.43 -11.18 19.00
C PRO A 206 6.60 -12.44 18.16
N ARG A 207 6.60 -12.27 16.84
CA ARG A 207 6.78 -13.37 15.91
C ARG A 207 7.40 -12.93 14.59
N LEU A 208 7.98 -13.87 13.88
CA LEU A 208 8.34 -13.78 12.48
C LEU A 208 7.44 -14.71 11.69
N LEU A 209 6.71 -14.14 10.72
CA LEU A 209 5.85 -14.88 9.81
C LEU A 209 6.56 -15.02 8.46
N GLU A 210 6.53 -16.22 7.89
CA GLU A 210 7.11 -16.54 6.59
C GLU A 210 6.11 -17.28 5.71
N LEU A 211 5.92 -16.79 4.48
CA LEU A 211 5.11 -17.42 3.44
C LEU A 211 5.97 -17.71 2.23
N ARG A 212 5.82 -18.90 1.64
CA ARG A 212 6.50 -19.31 0.41
C ARG A 212 5.51 -19.83 -0.62
N TRP A 213 5.67 -19.40 -1.87
CA TRP A 213 4.80 -19.76 -2.98
C TRP A 213 5.54 -19.73 -4.32
N GLY A 214 5.11 -20.54 -5.28
CA GLY A 214 5.61 -20.52 -6.66
C GLY A 214 6.70 -21.56 -6.95
N ALA A 215 7.15 -21.61 -8.21
CA ALA A 215 8.08 -22.61 -8.69
C ALA A 215 9.52 -22.35 -8.25
N GLU A 216 10.27 -23.40 -7.87
CA GLU A 216 11.66 -23.26 -7.39
C GLU A 216 12.61 -22.60 -8.41
N ASP A 217 12.36 -22.78 -9.71
CA ASP A 217 13.17 -22.28 -10.82
C ASP A 217 12.73 -20.91 -11.36
N ALA A 218 11.65 -20.33 -10.82
CA ALA A 218 11.23 -18.98 -11.14
C ALA A 218 12.14 -17.91 -10.48
N PRO A 219 12.19 -16.68 -11.01
CA PRO A 219 12.92 -15.57 -10.39
C PRO A 219 12.53 -15.37 -8.92
N LYS A 220 13.52 -15.26 -8.04
CA LYS A 220 13.32 -15.17 -6.58
C LYS A 220 12.97 -13.76 -6.15
N LEU A 221 11.75 -13.58 -5.66
CA LEU A 221 11.27 -12.35 -5.05
C LEU A 221 11.12 -12.56 -3.55
N THR A 222 11.80 -11.75 -2.75
CA THR A 222 11.52 -11.65 -1.31
C THR A 222 10.88 -10.31 -0.98
N LEU A 223 9.71 -10.34 -0.37
CA LEU A 223 9.02 -9.19 0.18
C LEU A 223 9.18 -9.18 1.70
N VAL A 224 9.48 -8.02 2.30
CA VAL A 224 9.60 -7.85 3.75
C VAL A 224 8.71 -6.72 4.23
N GLY A 225 7.83 -6.97 5.19
CA GLY A 225 6.88 -5.95 5.65
C GLY A 225 7.00 -5.65 7.14
N LYS A 226 7.24 -4.39 7.51
CA LYS A 226 7.24 -3.95 8.93
C LYS A 226 5.87 -4.26 9.56
N GLY A 227 5.81 -5.18 10.52
CA GLY A 227 4.59 -5.64 11.20
C GLY A 227 4.42 -5.09 12.63
N VAL A 228 4.72 -3.81 12.87
CA VAL A 228 4.50 -3.22 14.21
C VAL A 228 3.01 -2.92 14.39
N CYS A 229 2.28 -3.87 14.97
CA CYS A 229 0.83 -3.85 15.10
C CYS A 229 0.33 -2.67 15.95
N PHE A 230 1.13 -2.27 16.93
CA PHE A 230 0.96 -1.01 17.65
C PHE A 230 2.30 -0.45 18.10
N ASP A 231 2.46 0.86 17.95
CA ASP A 231 3.69 1.57 18.34
C ASP A 231 3.41 2.68 19.35
N SER A 232 3.76 2.43 20.61
CA SER A 232 3.75 3.46 21.65
C SER A 232 5.02 4.34 21.64
N GLY A 233 6.06 3.89 20.93
CA GLY A 233 7.43 4.40 20.96
C GLY A 233 8.32 3.77 22.05
N GLY A 234 7.79 2.86 22.86
CA GLY A 234 8.51 2.30 24.01
C GLY A 234 8.84 3.37 25.04
N TYR A 235 10.02 3.30 25.68
CA TYR A 235 10.42 4.29 26.68
C TYR A 235 10.64 5.70 26.11
N ASN A 236 10.96 5.83 24.81
CA ASN A 236 10.85 7.09 24.06
C ASN A 236 9.39 7.36 23.63
N LEU A 237 8.50 7.40 24.62
CA LEU A 237 7.05 7.42 24.43
C LEU A 237 6.57 8.55 23.51
N LYS A 238 5.73 8.20 22.53
CA LYS A 238 5.10 9.17 21.64
C LYS A 238 4.14 10.10 22.40
N PRO A 239 4.03 11.39 22.01
CA PRO A 239 2.92 12.23 22.42
C PRO A 239 1.58 11.65 21.95
N SER A 240 0.49 11.95 22.67
CA SER A 240 -0.84 11.39 22.36
C SER A 240 -1.31 11.61 20.92
N SER A 241 -0.97 12.76 20.32
CA SER A 241 -1.30 13.05 18.91
C SER A 241 -0.51 12.18 17.93
N GLY A 242 0.76 11.87 18.24
CA GLY A 242 1.59 10.96 17.45
C GLY A 242 1.12 9.51 17.57
N MET A 243 0.71 9.11 18.78
CA MET A 243 0.27 7.74 19.07
C MET A 243 -1.12 7.40 18.49
N ARG A 244 -2.00 8.39 18.31
CA ARG A 244 -3.42 8.18 17.92
C ARG A 244 -3.63 7.34 16.66
N LEU A 245 -2.68 7.34 15.73
CA LEU A 245 -2.75 6.61 14.46
C LEU A 245 -1.87 5.36 14.43
N MET A 246 -1.17 4.99 15.51
CA MET A 246 -0.12 3.96 15.48
C MET A 246 -0.59 2.52 15.33
N LYS A 247 -1.91 2.28 15.23
CA LYS A 247 -2.43 1.03 14.65
C LYS A 247 -1.97 0.83 13.20
N LYS A 248 -1.64 1.91 12.50
CA LYS A 248 -1.21 1.87 11.09
C LYS A 248 0.25 1.43 10.93
N ASP A 249 0.98 1.24 12.03
CA ASP A 249 2.44 1.06 11.97
C ASP A 249 2.87 -0.33 11.47
N MET A 250 1.87 -1.18 11.21
CA MET A 250 1.94 -2.42 10.45
C MET A 250 1.59 -2.23 8.96
N GLY A 251 1.45 -1.00 8.48
CA GLY A 251 1.07 -0.70 7.09
C GLY A 251 2.10 -1.18 6.05
N GLY A 252 3.36 -1.35 6.46
CA GLY A 252 4.38 -2.03 5.66
C GLY A 252 4.03 -3.50 5.45
N ALA A 253 3.75 -4.24 6.52
CA ALA A 253 3.24 -5.61 6.45
C ALA A 253 1.96 -5.73 5.63
N ALA A 254 0.98 -4.84 5.86
CA ALA A 254 -0.26 -4.83 5.09
C ALA A 254 0.01 -4.72 3.59
N THR A 255 0.88 -3.79 3.18
CA THR A 255 1.24 -3.58 1.77
C THR A 255 1.96 -4.78 1.17
N ALA A 256 2.90 -5.38 1.92
CA ALA A 256 3.63 -6.58 1.49
C ALA A 256 2.68 -7.78 1.31
N ILE A 257 1.75 -7.99 2.25
CA ILE A 257 0.70 -9.02 2.20
C ILE A 257 -0.23 -8.79 1.00
N GLY A 258 -0.71 -7.56 0.80
CA GLY A 258 -1.55 -7.22 -0.35
C GLY A 258 -0.85 -7.42 -1.70
N LEU A 259 0.44 -7.09 -1.79
CA LEU A 259 1.23 -7.33 -3.00
C LEU A 259 1.46 -8.83 -3.24
N ALA A 260 1.76 -9.60 -2.19
CA ALA A 260 1.88 -11.05 -2.26
C ALA A 260 0.58 -11.68 -2.77
N LYS A 261 -0.58 -11.28 -2.21
CA LYS A 261 -1.90 -11.70 -2.72
C LYS A 261 -2.04 -11.39 -4.21
N ALA A 262 -1.73 -10.16 -4.63
CA ALA A 262 -1.85 -9.76 -6.02
C ALA A 262 -0.99 -10.62 -6.96
N VAL A 263 0.25 -10.93 -6.55
CA VAL A 263 1.20 -11.78 -7.28
C VAL A 263 0.68 -13.22 -7.41
N MET A 264 0.20 -13.82 -6.31
CA MET A 264 -0.30 -15.20 -6.29
C MET A 264 -1.61 -15.35 -7.06
N GLU A 265 -2.56 -14.42 -6.90
CA GLU A 265 -3.82 -14.41 -7.63
C GLU A 265 -3.63 -14.29 -9.14
N ALA A 266 -2.60 -13.54 -9.57
CA ALA A 266 -2.25 -13.40 -10.99
C ALA A 266 -1.39 -14.56 -11.52
N ASP A 267 -1.06 -15.56 -10.69
CA ASP A 267 -0.20 -16.69 -11.00
C ASP A 267 1.11 -16.27 -11.71
N LEU A 268 1.75 -15.20 -11.22
CA LEU A 268 2.97 -14.70 -11.85
C LEU A 268 4.09 -15.73 -11.71
N ASN A 269 4.91 -15.87 -12.75
CA ASN A 269 6.08 -16.75 -12.75
C ASN A 269 7.19 -16.21 -11.82
N ILE A 270 6.99 -16.36 -10.52
CA ILE A 270 7.81 -15.82 -9.44
C ILE A 270 7.94 -16.88 -8.33
N ASN A 271 9.14 -17.05 -7.79
CA ASN A 271 9.37 -17.76 -6.54
C ASN A 271 9.26 -16.74 -5.40
N LEU A 272 8.09 -16.67 -4.79
CA LEU A 272 7.72 -15.66 -3.80
C LEU A 272 8.06 -16.14 -2.39
N ARG A 273 8.77 -15.28 -1.65
CA ARG A 273 8.94 -15.35 -0.21
C ARG A 273 8.43 -14.07 0.43
N LEU A 274 7.60 -14.16 1.46
CA LEU A 274 7.12 -13.01 2.23
C LEU A 274 7.53 -13.17 3.69
N LEU A 275 8.19 -12.15 4.25
CA LEU A 275 8.63 -12.11 5.64
C LEU A 275 7.97 -10.94 6.37
N VAL A 276 7.31 -11.21 7.49
CA VAL A 276 6.66 -10.19 8.33
C VAL A 276 7.10 -10.35 9.79
N PRO A 277 8.05 -9.52 10.28
CA PRO A 277 8.31 -9.42 11.70
C PRO A 277 7.15 -8.66 12.39
N ALA A 278 6.30 -9.40 13.12
CA ALA A 278 5.11 -8.90 13.76
C ALA A 278 5.32 -8.72 15.28
N VAL A 279 5.15 -7.48 15.77
CA VAL A 279 5.41 -7.11 17.17
C VAL A 279 4.44 -6.03 17.64
N GLU A 280 4.38 -5.78 18.94
CA GLU A 280 3.94 -4.50 19.49
C GLU A 280 5.11 -3.81 20.22
N ASN A 281 5.31 -2.52 20.00
CA ASN A 281 6.30 -1.72 20.72
C ASN A 281 5.63 -1.02 21.91
N MET A 282 5.71 -1.66 23.07
CA MET A 282 4.98 -1.30 24.29
C MET A 282 5.91 -0.96 25.46
N VAL A 283 5.33 -0.38 26.52
CA VAL A 283 6.04 -0.07 27.76
C VAL A 283 5.62 -1.04 28.85
N ASN A 284 6.56 -1.90 29.27
CA ASN A 284 6.46 -2.73 30.46
C ASN A 284 7.82 -2.79 31.17
N GLY A 285 7.96 -3.65 32.20
CA GLY A 285 9.23 -3.79 32.94
C GLY A 285 10.37 -4.45 32.15
N ASN A 286 10.06 -5.13 31.05
CA ASN A 286 11.01 -5.84 30.18
C ASN A 286 11.32 -5.09 28.87
N ALA A 287 10.66 -3.96 28.63
CA ALA A 287 10.79 -3.19 27.39
C ALA A 287 12.24 -2.73 27.14
N LEU A 288 12.55 -2.61 25.85
CA LEU A 288 13.82 -2.06 25.35
C LEU A 288 14.04 -0.64 25.88
N LYS A 289 15.27 -0.31 26.28
CA LYS A 289 15.62 1.01 26.85
C LYS A 289 16.68 1.71 26.01
N PRO A 290 16.70 3.05 26.00
CA PRO A 290 17.85 3.81 25.52
C PRO A 290 19.14 3.39 26.24
N GLY A 291 20.20 3.17 25.47
CA GLY A 291 21.51 2.67 25.92
C GLY A 291 21.61 1.15 26.04
N ASP A 292 20.52 0.39 25.85
CA ASP A 292 20.64 -1.06 25.67
C ASP A 292 21.46 -1.33 24.38
N VAL A 293 22.18 -2.46 24.37
CA VAL A 293 22.83 -2.97 23.15
C VAL A 293 22.22 -4.33 22.85
N ILE A 294 21.75 -4.50 21.61
CA ILE A 294 21.14 -5.75 21.14
C ILE A 294 22.03 -6.39 20.07
N GLU A 295 22.03 -7.72 20.04
CA GLU A 295 22.56 -8.48 18.91
C GLU A 295 21.52 -8.51 17.78
N THR A 296 21.96 -8.82 16.56
CA THR A 296 21.14 -8.98 15.36
C THR A 296 21.51 -10.29 14.69
N ARG A 297 20.64 -10.83 13.84
CA ARG A 297 20.91 -12.04 13.04
C ARG A 297 22.19 -11.94 12.20
N LYS A 298 22.53 -10.72 11.75
CA LYS A 298 23.78 -10.46 11.01
C LYS A 298 25.03 -10.45 11.91
N GLY A 299 24.87 -10.61 13.22
CA GLY A 299 25.95 -10.55 14.22
C GLY A 299 26.42 -9.13 14.55
N LEU A 300 25.71 -8.09 14.11
CA LEU A 300 26.03 -6.70 14.47
C LEU A 300 25.42 -6.34 15.83
N MET A 301 26.20 -5.64 16.66
CA MET A 301 25.77 -5.12 17.95
C MET A 301 25.21 -3.70 17.79
N VAL A 302 23.92 -3.50 18.07
CA VAL A 302 23.21 -2.22 17.86
C VAL A 302 22.93 -1.55 19.20
N GLU A 303 23.48 -0.36 19.41
CA GLU A 303 23.11 0.53 20.52
C GLU A 303 21.74 1.18 20.25
N ILE A 304 20.85 1.13 21.24
CA ILE A 304 19.53 1.75 21.17
C ILE A 304 19.65 3.20 21.59
N ASP A 305 19.63 4.12 20.62
CA ASP A 305 19.54 5.56 20.90
C ASP A 305 18.07 5.98 21.12
N ASN A 306 17.15 5.43 20.31
CA ASN A 306 15.72 5.74 20.39
C ASN A 306 14.85 4.49 20.20
N THR A 307 14.03 4.16 21.20
CA THR A 307 13.09 3.02 21.15
C THR A 307 11.89 3.24 20.22
N ASP A 308 11.67 4.49 19.76
CA ASP A 308 10.68 4.87 18.73
C ASP A 308 11.23 4.73 17.30
N ALA A 309 12.45 4.19 17.17
CA ALA A 309 13.05 3.78 15.91
C ALA A 309 13.15 2.25 15.86
N GLU A 310 12.09 1.57 16.28
CA GLU A 310 11.95 0.11 16.39
C GLU A 310 11.75 -0.59 15.04
N GLY A 311 11.07 0.06 14.09
CA GLY A 311 10.71 -0.56 12.81
C GLY A 311 11.92 -1.07 12.03
N ARG A 312 13.03 -0.34 12.09
CA ARG A 312 14.28 -0.76 11.44
C ARG A 312 14.99 -1.89 12.20
N LEU A 313 14.78 -2.00 13.51
CA LEU A 313 15.33 -3.09 14.32
C LEU A 313 14.63 -4.41 13.99
N VAL A 314 13.30 -4.40 13.85
CA VAL A 314 12.59 -5.64 13.49
C VAL A 314 12.86 -6.04 12.03
N LEU A 315 13.04 -5.06 11.14
CA LEU A 315 13.39 -5.33 9.74
C LEU A 315 14.81 -5.85 9.56
N CYS A 316 15.77 -5.51 10.43
CA CYS A 316 17.16 -5.87 10.19
C CYS A 316 17.40 -7.39 10.21
N ASP A 317 16.76 -8.09 11.16
CA ASP A 317 16.79 -9.56 11.23
C ASP A 317 16.08 -10.19 10.03
N ALA A 318 14.93 -9.66 9.63
CA ALA A 318 14.18 -10.15 8.47
C ALA A 318 14.94 -9.95 7.14
N LEU A 319 15.62 -8.80 6.97
CA LEU A 319 16.46 -8.54 5.80
C LEU A 319 17.70 -9.44 5.77
N ALA A 320 18.33 -9.68 6.93
CA ALA A 320 19.44 -10.61 7.03
C ALA A 320 19.01 -12.03 6.64
N LEU A 321 17.87 -12.51 7.14
CA LEU A 321 17.28 -13.79 6.76
C LEU A 321 16.93 -13.87 5.28
N ALA A 322 16.40 -12.79 4.69
CA ALA A 322 16.09 -12.73 3.27
C ALA A 322 17.34 -12.92 2.41
N CYS A 323 18.46 -12.31 2.81
CA CYS A 323 19.70 -12.36 2.03
C CYS A 323 20.39 -13.74 2.05
N GLU A 324 20.08 -14.61 3.02
CA GLU A 324 20.63 -15.98 3.09
C GLU A 324 20.29 -16.83 1.86
N GLU A 325 19.21 -16.50 1.15
CA GLU A 325 18.76 -17.21 -0.06
C GLU A 325 19.14 -16.52 -1.38
N GLU A 326 19.87 -15.41 -1.30
CA GLU A 326 20.33 -14.60 -2.43
C GLU A 326 19.18 -14.29 -3.43
N PRO A 327 18.12 -13.59 -3.01
CA PRO A 327 16.99 -13.30 -3.90
C PRO A 327 17.42 -12.38 -5.05
N ASP A 328 16.81 -12.58 -6.22
CA ASP A 328 17.03 -11.74 -7.39
C ASP A 328 16.52 -10.31 -7.17
N LEU A 329 15.45 -10.18 -6.37
CA LEU A 329 14.85 -8.92 -5.95
C LEU A 329 14.35 -9.01 -4.49
N LEU A 330 14.79 -8.06 -3.66
CA LEU A 330 14.36 -7.87 -2.28
C LEU A 330 13.67 -6.51 -2.14
N ILE A 331 12.40 -6.52 -1.74
CA ILE A 331 11.62 -5.29 -1.53
C ILE A 331 11.12 -5.26 -0.10
N ASP A 332 11.43 -4.20 0.64
CA ASP A 332 10.87 -3.99 1.97
C ASP A 332 9.96 -2.76 2.07
N PHE A 333 8.93 -2.88 2.90
CA PHE A 333 7.88 -1.88 3.10
C PHE A 333 7.79 -1.50 4.56
N ALA A 334 7.77 -0.21 4.84
CA ALA A 334 7.68 0.26 6.20
C ALA A 334 6.98 1.61 6.33
N THR A 335 6.22 1.78 7.40
CA THR A 335 5.81 3.09 7.91
C THR A 335 6.92 3.68 8.79
N LEU A 336 8.10 3.89 8.20
CA LEU A 336 9.35 3.92 8.97
C LEU A 336 9.65 5.27 9.60
N THR A 337 9.43 6.39 8.88
CA THR A 337 9.90 7.69 9.37
C THR A 337 8.89 8.83 9.29
N GLY A 338 8.82 9.61 10.38
CA GLY A 338 8.22 10.94 10.32
C GLY A 338 8.98 11.90 9.38
N ALA A 339 10.27 11.65 9.17
CA ALA A 339 11.14 12.49 8.34
C ALA A 339 10.79 12.44 6.85
N ALA A 340 10.46 11.27 6.29
CA ALA A 340 10.02 11.14 4.90
C ALA A 340 8.78 12.00 4.63
N ARG A 341 7.84 12.05 5.58
CA ARG A 341 6.63 12.86 5.47
C ARG A 341 6.88 14.36 5.51
N VAL A 342 7.90 14.79 6.25
CA VAL A 342 8.32 16.20 6.25
C VAL A 342 8.97 16.57 4.92
N ALA A 343 9.68 15.64 4.28
CA ALA A 343 10.36 15.86 3.01
C ALA A 343 9.42 15.83 1.80
N LEU A 344 8.54 14.83 1.71
CA LEU A 344 7.73 14.54 0.51
C LEU A 344 6.22 14.73 0.70
N GLY A 345 5.77 15.07 1.92
CA GLY A 345 4.36 15.11 2.27
C GLY A 345 3.80 13.72 2.59
N GLN A 346 2.48 13.59 2.60
CA GLN A 346 1.80 12.39 3.10
C GLN A 346 1.44 11.39 2.00
N ASP A 347 1.52 11.82 0.74
CA ASP A 347 0.95 11.11 -0.41
C ASP A 347 1.98 10.55 -1.38
N LEU A 348 3.26 10.89 -1.18
CA LEU A 348 4.35 10.48 -2.04
C LEU A 348 5.35 9.66 -1.20
N PRO A 349 5.28 8.32 -1.26
CA PRO A 349 6.24 7.44 -0.60
C PRO A 349 7.68 7.74 -1.02
N ALA A 350 8.61 7.63 -0.05
CA ALA A 350 10.03 7.68 -0.33
C ALA A 350 10.53 6.28 -0.66
N MET A 351 11.25 6.15 -1.77
CA MET A 351 11.89 4.92 -2.18
C MET A 351 13.41 5.08 -2.09
N PHE A 352 14.10 4.05 -1.62
CA PHE A 352 15.56 3.96 -1.63
C PHE A 352 15.97 2.65 -2.30
N SER A 353 17.10 2.62 -3.00
CA SER A 353 17.60 1.39 -3.60
C SER A 353 19.12 1.40 -3.71
N ASN A 354 19.73 0.20 -3.69
CA ASN A 354 21.15 0.02 -4.01
C ASN A 354 21.41 -0.14 -5.53
N ARG A 355 20.36 -0.01 -6.36
CA ARG A 355 20.41 0.00 -7.84
C ARG A 355 19.71 1.26 -8.37
N ASP A 356 20.47 2.33 -8.54
CA ASP A 356 19.96 3.65 -8.96
C ASP A 356 19.15 3.64 -10.26
N GLU A 357 19.57 2.84 -11.25
CA GLU A 357 18.91 2.76 -12.56
C GLU A 357 17.52 2.13 -12.43
N TRP A 358 17.41 1.04 -11.67
CA TRP A 358 16.15 0.32 -11.45
C TRP A 358 15.14 1.18 -10.70
N ALA A 359 15.62 1.91 -9.68
CA ALA A 359 14.80 2.86 -8.95
C ALA A 359 14.22 3.94 -9.87
N ARG A 360 15.00 4.48 -10.81
CA ARG A 360 14.50 5.50 -11.75
C ARG A 360 13.47 4.94 -12.72
N ASP A 361 13.67 3.72 -13.21
CA ASP A 361 12.73 3.05 -14.10
C ASP A 361 11.40 2.75 -13.40
N TYR A 362 11.44 2.19 -12.19
CA TYR A 362 10.24 1.97 -11.39
C TYR A 362 9.55 3.29 -11.02
N GLN A 363 10.31 4.33 -10.63
CA GLN A 363 9.73 5.66 -10.38
C GLN A 363 8.94 6.14 -11.60
N LYS A 364 9.49 6.04 -12.82
CA LYS A 364 8.78 6.46 -14.02
C LYS A 364 7.46 5.69 -14.20
N LEU A 365 7.50 4.36 -14.07
CA LEU A 365 6.30 3.51 -14.15
C LEU A 365 5.26 3.87 -13.09
N SER A 366 5.69 4.21 -11.88
CA SER A 366 4.79 4.58 -10.77
C SER A 366 3.91 5.80 -11.09
N PHE A 367 4.44 6.78 -11.83
CA PHE A 367 3.67 7.94 -12.29
C PHE A 367 2.65 7.56 -13.37
N GLU A 368 3.00 6.64 -14.27
CA GLU A 368 2.10 6.12 -15.32
C GLU A 368 0.92 5.34 -14.69
N CYS A 369 1.16 4.65 -13.57
CA CYS A 369 0.16 3.89 -12.82
C CYS A 369 -0.73 4.72 -11.87
N ALA A 370 -0.62 6.05 -11.85
CA ALA A 370 -1.29 6.92 -10.87
C ALA A 370 -0.97 6.58 -9.39
N ASP A 371 0.16 5.93 -9.13
CA ASP A 371 0.58 5.46 -7.81
C ASP A 371 2.06 5.83 -7.60
N PRO A 372 2.36 7.14 -7.47
CA PRO A 372 3.71 7.67 -7.63
C PRO A 372 4.58 7.36 -6.40
N VAL A 373 5.86 7.08 -6.65
CA VAL A 373 6.92 7.05 -5.63
C VAL A 373 8.03 8.04 -5.98
N TRP A 374 8.87 8.38 -4.99
CA TRP A 374 10.02 9.25 -5.24
C TRP A 374 11.33 8.63 -4.77
N HIS A 375 12.30 8.53 -5.68
CA HIS A 375 13.62 8.03 -5.38
C HIS A 375 14.42 9.04 -4.55
N MET A 376 14.78 8.61 -3.34
CA MET A 376 15.63 9.30 -2.39
C MET A 376 17.03 8.65 -2.36
N PRO A 377 18.11 9.44 -2.14
CA PRO A 377 19.47 8.91 -2.22
C PRO A 377 19.89 8.12 -0.97
N LEU A 378 20.66 7.05 -1.15
CA LEU A 378 21.47 6.43 -0.09
C LEU A 378 22.80 7.19 0.07
N TYR A 379 22.74 8.39 0.66
CA TYR A 379 23.89 9.28 0.76
C TYR A 379 24.93 8.78 1.79
N GLN A 380 25.92 8.03 1.30
CA GLN A 380 26.92 7.28 2.07
C GLN A 380 27.59 8.04 3.23
N PRO A 381 27.95 9.34 3.12
CA PRO A 381 28.56 10.06 4.25
C PRO A 381 27.70 10.10 5.53
N TYR A 382 26.38 9.92 5.43
CA TYR A 382 25.48 9.89 6.58
C TYR A 382 25.57 8.61 7.41
N HIS A 383 26.30 7.57 6.97
CA HIS A 383 26.64 6.44 7.84
C HIS A 383 27.32 6.88 9.15
N SER A 384 28.11 7.96 9.11
CA SER A 384 28.75 8.52 10.30
C SER A 384 27.76 8.94 11.39
N LEU A 385 26.51 9.26 11.03
CA LEU A 385 25.43 9.61 11.96
C LEU A 385 24.87 8.39 12.73
N LEU A 386 25.18 7.17 12.27
CA LEU A 386 24.80 5.91 12.90
C LEU A 386 25.97 5.27 13.67
N SER A 387 27.06 6.02 13.90
CA SER A 387 28.20 5.55 14.69
C SER A 387 27.80 5.41 16.16
N SER A 388 28.16 4.29 16.79
CA SER A 388 28.02 4.09 18.24
C SER A 388 29.39 4.11 18.91
N SER A 389 29.42 4.43 20.20
CA SER A 389 30.62 4.31 21.05
C SER A 389 30.68 2.99 21.84
N VAL A 390 29.62 2.19 21.77
CA VAL A 390 29.40 0.97 22.57
C VAL A 390 29.19 -0.26 21.69
N GLY A 391 28.41 -0.14 20.61
CA GLY A 391 28.17 -1.18 19.60
C GLY A 391 28.77 -0.84 18.23
N ASP A 392 28.48 -1.68 17.23
CA ASP A 392 28.91 -1.50 15.85
C ASP A 392 28.17 -0.34 15.15
N CYS A 393 26.92 -0.10 15.55
CA CYS A 393 26.12 1.06 15.14
C CYS A 393 25.06 1.42 16.18
N GLN A 394 24.39 2.55 15.99
CA GLN A 394 23.19 2.92 16.73
C GLN A 394 21.97 2.93 15.80
N ASN A 395 20.77 2.69 16.35
CA ASN A 395 19.57 2.57 15.54
C ASN A 395 19.04 3.91 15.01
N SER A 396 19.27 5.03 15.69
CA SER A 396 18.90 6.37 15.20
C SER A 396 20.08 7.30 15.01
N GLY A 397 19.89 8.30 14.15
CA GLY A 397 20.82 9.42 13.96
C GLY A 397 20.24 10.73 14.52
N ASN A 398 20.87 11.85 14.18
CA ASN A 398 20.36 13.17 14.57
C ASN A 398 19.04 13.53 13.84
N SER A 399 18.45 14.67 14.18
CA SER A 399 17.15 15.12 13.65
C SER A 399 17.12 15.44 12.14
N PHE A 400 18.27 15.48 11.45
CA PHE A 400 18.35 15.82 10.04
C PHE A 400 18.63 14.58 9.19
N GLY A 401 18.02 14.51 8.00
CA GLY A 401 18.22 13.37 7.09
C GLY A 401 17.66 12.05 7.60
N GLY A 402 16.65 12.10 8.49
CA GLY A 402 16.13 10.92 9.20
C GLY A 402 15.64 9.77 8.30
N SER A 403 15.07 10.07 7.13
CA SER A 403 14.66 9.03 6.17
C SER A 403 15.88 8.36 5.53
N ILE A 404 16.91 9.14 5.17
CA ILE A 404 18.15 8.63 4.60
C ILE A 404 18.91 7.79 5.63
N THR A 405 19.01 8.23 6.89
CA THR A 405 19.69 7.46 7.94
C THR A 405 18.96 6.18 8.29
N ALA A 406 17.62 6.15 8.19
CA ALA A 406 16.85 4.91 8.33
C ALA A 406 17.16 3.92 7.20
N ALA A 407 17.14 4.38 5.95
CA ALA A 407 17.48 3.53 4.81
C ALA A 407 18.94 3.04 4.85
N LEU A 408 19.90 3.90 5.23
CA LEU A 408 21.30 3.50 5.43
C LEU A 408 21.50 2.53 6.59
N TYR A 409 20.63 2.56 7.60
CA TYR A 409 20.63 1.54 8.66
C TYR A 409 20.21 0.19 8.07
N LEU A 410 19.10 0.13 7.34
CA LEU A 410 18.62 -1.11 6.68
C LEU A 410 19.64 -1.66 5.68
N GLN A 411 20.30 -0.79 4.90
CA GLN A 411 21.34 -1.16 3.93
C GLN A 411 22.47 -2.02 4.56
N LYS A 412 22.78 -1.84 5.84
CA LYS A 412 23.80 -2.66 6.54
C LYS A 412 23.45 -4.13 6.59
N PHE A 413 22.16 -4.46 6.54
CA PHE A 413 21.62 -5.82 6.67
C PHE A 413 21.32 -6.48 5.33
N VAL A 414 21.56 -5.77 4.24
CA VAL A 414 21.41 -6.29 2.87
C VAL A 414 22.80 -6.61 2.30
N GLU A 415 22.93 -7.78 1.66
CA GLU A 415 24.18 -8.15 0.98
C GLU A 415 24.39 -7.38 -0.32
N GLU A 416 25.64 -7.09 -0.68
CA GLU A 416 25.97 -6.20 -1.82
C GLU A 416 25.47 -6.73 -3.18
N ASN A 417 25.40 -8.06 -3.32
CA ASN A 417 24.94 -8.76 -4.52
C ASN A 417 23.41 -8.80 -4.66
N VAL A 418 22.65 -8.58 -3.58
CA VAL A 418 21.18 -8.59 -3.60
C VAL A 418 20.65 -7.26 -4.15
N ASN A 419 19.74 -7.30 -5.11
CA ASN A 419 19.09 -6.09 -5.60
C ASN A 419 17.97 -5.70 -4.63
N TRP A 420 18.08 -4.52 -4.04
CA TRP A 420 17.23 -4.13 -2.92
C TRP A 420 16.53 -2.80 -3.14
N MET A 421 15.26 -2.75 -2.73
CA MET A 421 14.43 -1.55 -2.73
C MET A 421 13.69 -1.43 -1.38
N HIS A 422 13.77 -0.26 -0.76
CA HIS A 422 13.06 0.09 0.47
C HIS A 422 12.00 1.17 0.19
N LEU A 423 10.77 0.92 0.62
CA LEU A 423 9.63 1.83 0.48
C LEU A 423 9.19 2.33 1.87
N ASP A 424 9.47 3.61 2.15
CA ASP A 424 8.97 4.33 3.33
C ASP A 424 7.64 5.00 2.97
N LEU A 425 6.54 4.39 3.42
CA LEU A 425 5.16 4.76 3.09
C LEU A 425 4.40 5.27 4.30
N TYR A 426 3.38 6.11 4.10
CA TYR A 426 2.61 6.64 5.23
C TYR A 426 1.51 5.67 5.71
N GLY A 427 0.97 4.86 4.78
CA GLY A 427 -0.08 3.87 5.05
C GLY A 427 -1.42 4.45 5.47
N TRP A 428 -1.66 5.75 5.26
CA TRP A 428 -2.88 6.41 5.74
C TRP A 428 -3.30 7.62 4.92
N CYS A 429 -4.57 7.71 4.54
CA CYS A 429 -5.16 8.91 3.97
C CYS A 429 -5.84 9.76 5.06
N ASN A 430 -5.51 11.05 5.16
CA ASN A 430 -6.07 11.94 6.18
C ASN A 430 -7.44 12.53 5.84
N GLU A 431 -7.84 12.46 4.58
CA GLU A 431 -9.06 13.09 4.07
C GLU A 431 -9.86 12.10 3.24
N ASN A 432 -11.15 12.37 3.03
CA ASN A 432 -11.92 11.59 2.08
C ASN A 432 -11.52 12.01 0.66
N ARG A 433 -11.20 11.03 -0.18
CA ARG A 433 -10.91 11.20 -1.61
C ARG A 433 -12.04 10.64 -2.46
N PRO A 434 -12.10 11.03 -3.74
CA PRO A 434 -13.02 10.38 -4.68
C PRO A 434 -12.87 8.86 -4.70
N HIS A 435 -11.65 8.33 -4.72
CA HIS A 435 -11.35 6.89 -4.77
C HIS A 435 -11.20 6.21 -3.39
N GLY A 436 -11.51 6.86 -2.27
CA GLY A 436 -11.41 6.18 -0.96
C GLY A 436 -11.72 7.08 0.24
N PRO A 437 -12.16 6.52 1.38
CA PRO A 437 -12.37 7.28 2.60
C PRO A 437 -11.04 7.61 3.31
N ARG A 438 -11.11 8.53 4.28
CA ARG A 438 -10.04 8.70 5.28
C ARG A 438 -9.84 7.37 6.03
N GLY A 439 -8.60 6.89 6.12
CA GLY A 439 -8.28 5.61 6.76
C GLY A 439 -6.94 5.05 6.32
N GLY A 440 -6.75 3.75 6.52
CA GLY A 440 -5.68 2.99 5.88
C GLY A 440 -5.71 3.15 4.37
N GLU A 441 -4.54 3.13 3.74
CA GLU A 441 -4.41 3.28 2.29
C GLU A 441 -3.26 2.42 1.76
N ALA A 442 -3.47 1.82 0.60
CA ALA A 442 -2.49 1.06 -0.14
C ALA A 442 -1.67 2.01 -1.02
N TYR A 443 -0.39 2.15 -0.70
CA TYR A 443 0.58 2.88 -1.52
C TYR A 443 1.51 1.88 -2.20
N CYS A 444 2.01 2.22 -3.39
CA CYS A 444 2.96 1.43 -4.17
C CYS A 444 2.42 0.09 -4.72
N LEU A 445 1.27 -0.42 -4.25
CA LEU A 445 0.77 -1.75 -4.59
C LEU A 445 0.51 -1.88 -6.10
N ARG A 446 -0.22 -0.94 -6.70
CA ARG A 446 -0.57 -1.00 -8.13
C ARG A 446 0.67 -0.85 -9.01
N SER A 447 1.54 0.11 -8.67
CA SER A 447 2.75 0.36 -9.44
C SER A 447 3.77 -0.79 -9.32
N LEU A 448 3.91 -1.41 -8.14
CA LEU A 448 4.79 -2.57 -7.95
C LEU A 448 4.24 -3.82 -8.60
N PHE A 449 2.93 -4.05 -8.57
CA PHE A 449 2.34 -5.15 -9.30
C PHE A 449 2.63 -5.03 -10.81
N ALA A 450 2.44 -3.84 -11.39
CA ALA A 450 2.81 -3.58 -12.79
C ALA A 450 4.31 -3.77 -13.05
N TYR A 451 5.17 -3.35 -12.11
CA TYR A 451 6.62 -3.56 -12.20
C TYR A 451 6.98 -5.05 -12.17
N LEU A 452 6.37 -5.82 -11.27
CA LEU A 452 6.63 -7.25 -11.09
C LEU A 452 6.12 -8.09 -12.27
N LYS A 453 4.99 -7.72 -12.90
CA LYS A 453 4.56 -8.33 -14.18
C LYS A 453 5.65 -8.21 -15.24
N ASN A 454 6.16 -7.00 -15.46
CA ASN A 454 7.25 -6.77 -16.42
C ASN A 454 8.52 -7.53 -16.05
N TRP A 455 8.86 -7.59 -14.75
CA TRP A 455 10.03 -8.30 -14.24
C TRP A 455 9.93 -9.83 -14.41
N ALA A 456 8.74 -10.40 -14.20
CA ALA A 456 8.45 -11.82 -14.40
C ALA A 456 8.29 -12.21 -15.89
N GLY A 457 8.21 -11.23 -16.79
CA GLY A 457 8.04 -11.43 -18.23
C GLY A 457 6.59 -11.72 -18.65
N ALA A 458 5.61 -11.24 -17.88
CA ALA A 458 4.18 -11.44 -18.07
C ALA A 458 3.49 -10.29 -18.83
#